data_AF-A0A2S9XPP6-F1
#
_entry.id   AF-A0A2S9XPP6-F1
#
_cell.length_a   1.000
_cell.length_b   1.000
_cell.length_c   1.000
_cell.angle_alpha   90.00
_cell.angle_beta   90.00
_cell.angle_gamma   90.00
#
_symmetry.space_group_name_H-M   'P 1'
#
loop_
_entity.id
_entity.type
_entity.pdbx_description
1 polymer ?
#
loop_
_entity_poly.entity_id
_entity_poly.type
_entity_poly.pdbx_seq_one_letter_code
_entity_poly.pdbx_strand_id
1 'polypeptide(L)' 'MHPHDLELLVDDRGYRVKYCHTCEIVHVDVGPVTLRLRPSALDLLATVLTRASARINGPVEGIDINDLLQH' A
#
# COMPACT_ATOMS: atom_id res chain seq x y z
N MET A 1 25.11 -7.73 -7.70
CA MET A 1 23.75 -7.20 -7.43
C MET A 1 22.80 -8.37 -7.47
N HIS A 2 22.20 -8.74 -6.35
CA HIS A 2 21.15 -9.77 -6.37
C HIS A 2 19.90 -9.17 -7.02
N PRO A 3 19.22 -9.88 -7.93
CA PRO A 3 17.94 -9.41 -8.43
C PRO A 3 16.98 -9.38 -7.24
N HIS A 4 16.53 -8.18 -6.89
CA HIS A 4 15.43 -8.03 -5.95
C HIS A 4 14.16 -8.34 -6.73
N ASP A 5 13.65 -9.56 -6.58
CA ASP A 5 12.39 -9.95 -7.19
C ASP A 5 11.28 -9.11 -6.57
N LEU A 6 10.74 -8.21 -7.38
CA LEU A 6 9.63 -7.34 -7.03
C LEU A 6 8.35 -7.97 -7.58
N GLU A 7 7.52 -8.48 -6.69
CA GLU A 7 6.18 -8.92 -7.01
C GLU A 7 5.25 -7.71 -7.12
N LEU A 8 4.45 -7.64 -8.17
CA LEU A 8 3.40 -6.63 -8.31
C LEU A 8 2.16 -7.10 -7.55
N LEU A 9 1.76 -6.37 -6.51
CA LEU A 9 0.56 -6.67 -5.73
C LEU A 9 -0.67 -5.94 -6.27
N VAL A 10 -0.51 -4.65 -6.62
CA VAL A 10 -1.61 -3.80 -7.13
C VAL A 10 -1.09 -2.86 -8.21
N ASP A 11 -1.84 -2.70 -9.29
CA ASP A 11 -1.63 -1.67 -10.31
C ASP A 11 -2.98 -1.04 -10.68
N ASP A 12 -3.19 0.20 -10.25
CA ASP A 12 -4.38 1.00 -10.57
C ASP A 12 -3.96 2.40 -11.05
N ARG A 13 -4.88 3.19 -11.63
CA ARG A 13 -4.59 4.49 -12.23
C ARG A 13 -3.95 5.46 -11.23
N GLY A 14 -2.63 5.58 -11.32
CA GLY A 14 -1.81 6.48 -10.49
C GLY A 14 -1.25 5.85 -9.22
N TYR A 15 -1.53 4.56 -8.97
CA TYR A 15 -1.12 3.83 -7.78
C TYR A 15 -0.51 2.48 -8.16
N ARG A 16 0.69 2.18 -7.64
CA ARG A 16 1.30 0.87 -7.85
C ARG A 16 1.93 0.37 -6.57
N VAL A 17 1.64 -0.87 -6.21
CA VAL A 17 2.20 -1.52 -5.03
C VAL A 17 3.01 -2.74 -5.46
N LYS A 18 4.27 -2.78 -5.05
CA LYS A 18 5.16 -3.93 -5.26
C LYS A 18 5.74 -4.41 -3.93
N TYR A 19 6.01 -5.70 -3.81
CA TYR A 19 6.67 -6.27 -2.65
C TYR A 19 7.97 -6.96 -3.04
N CYS A 20 9.04 -6.64 -2.32
CA CYS A 20 10.31 -7.34 -2.42
C CYS A 20 10.39 -8.38 -1.31
N HIS A 21 10.25 -9.67 -1.66
CA HIS A 21 10.36 -10.77 -0.70
C HIS A 21 11.74 -10.84 -0.03
N THR A 22 12.81 -10.55 -0.78
CA THR A 22 14.18 -10.61 -0.26
C THR A 22 14.47 -9.51 0.77
N CYS A 23 13.88 -8.33 0.60
CA CYS A 23 14.13 -7.18 1.46
C CYS A 23 13.06 -6.98 2.52
N GLU A 24 11.93 -7.66 2.37
CA GLU A 24 10.69 -7.42 3.09
C GLU A 24 10.29 -5.93 3.05
N ILE A 25 10.30 -5.36 1.85
CA ILE A 25 9.95 -3.96 1.61
C ILE A 25 8.80 -3.88 0.61
N VAL A 26 7.77 -3.12 0.98
CA VAL A 26 6.69 -2.70 0.11
C VAL A 26 7.08 -1.37 -0.53
N HIS A 27 6.99 -1.32 -1.85
CA HIS A 27 7.12 -0.12 -2.67
C HIS A 27 5.71 0.35 -3.04
N VAL A 28 5.35 1.56 -2.66
CA VAL A 28 4.07 2.19 -3.00
C VAL A 28 4.36 3.43 -3.84
N ASP A 29 4.07 3.36 -5.14
CA ASP A 29 4.13 4.49 -6.05
C ASP A 29 2.77 5.19 -6.07
N VAL A 30 2.76 6.49 -5.79
CA VAL A 30 1.58 7.38 -5.82
C VAL A 30 1.94 8.62 -6.64
N GLY A 31 1.48 8.66 -7.89
CA GLY A 31 1.88 9.70 -8.83
C GLY A 31 3.41 9.80 -8.97
N PRO A 32 4.05 10.95 -8.68
CA PRO A 32 5.51 11.10 -8.77
C PRO A 32 6.27 10.64 -7.49
N VAL A 33 5.56 10.17 -6.46
CA VAL A 33 6.16 9.83 -5.15
C VAL A 33 6.23 8.32 -5.00
N THR A 34 7.39 7.81 -4.57
CA THR A 34 7.56 6.41 -4.16
C THR A 34 7.83 6.34 -2.66
N LEU A 35 7.00 5.59 -1.93
CA LEU A 35 7.23 5.23 -0.54
C LEU A 35 7.84 3.83 -0.47
N ARG A 36 8.84 3.64 0.38
CA ARG A 36 9.45 2.33 0.68
C ARG A 36 9.26 2.05 2.16
N LEU A 37 8.47 1.03 2.46
CA LEU A 37 7.99 0.74 3.81
C LEU A 37 8.21 -0.72 4.15
N ARG A 38 8.46 -1.02 5.43
CA ARG A 38 8.26 -2.37 5.95
C ARG A 38 6.75 -2.68 5.96
N PRO A 39 6.31 -3.95 5.86
CA PRO A 39 4.89 -4.31 5.92
C PRO A 39 4.15 -3.70 7.12
N SER A 40 4.73 -3.77 8.32
CA SER A 40 4.14 -3.18 9.53
C SER A 40 3.96 -1.66 9.47
N ALA A 41 4.84 -0.96 8.76
CA ALA A 41 4.71 0.49 8.56
C ALA A 41 3.64 0.83 7.52
N LEU A 42 3.44 -0.03 6.52
CA LEU A 42 2.34 0.10 5.56
C LEU A 42 0.98 -0.03 6.27
N ASP A 43 0.81 -1.01 7.16
CA ASP A 43 -0.44 -1.21 7.91
C ASP A 43 -0.80 0.01 8.77
N LEU A 44 0.21 0.56 9.46
CA LEU A 44 0.05 1.76 10.27
C LEU A 44 -0.30 2.97 9.40
N LEU A 45 0.40 3.15 8.26
CA LEU A 45 0.13 4.23 7.33
C LEU A 45 -1.29 4.13 6.77
N ALA A 46 -1.73 2.96 6.34
CA ALA A 46 -3.09 2.72 5.84
C ALA A 46 -4.13 3.11 6.90
N THR A 47 -3.93 2.69 8.16
CA THR A 47 -4.82 3.06 9.27
C THR A 47 -4.91 4.58 9.47
N VAL A 48 -3.78 5.28 9.44
CA VAL A 48 -3.73 6.74 9.59
C VAL A 48 -4.40 7.44 8.41
N LEU A 49 -4.12 7.02 7.18
CA LEU A 49 -4.71 7.60 5.97
C LEU A 49 -6.22 7.39 5.91
N THR A 50 -6.72 6.21 6.29
CA THR A 50 -8.17 5.95 6.39
C THR A 50 -8.83 6.89 7.40
N ARG A 51 -8.24 7.06 8.59
CA ARG A 51 -8.76 8.01 9.59
C ARG A 51 -8.71 9.46 9.10
N ALA A 52 -7.65 9.86 8.42
CA ALA A 52 -7.51 11.20 7.86
C ALA A 52 -8.54 11.45 6.75
N SER A 53 -8.70 10.50 5.82
CA SER A 53 -9.68 10.56 4.74
C SER A 53 -11.11 10.69 5.29
N ALA A 54 -11.46 9.89 6.30
CA ALA A 54 -12.76 9.95 6.95
C ALA A 54 -13.07 11.32 7.58
N ARG A 55 -12.05 12.03 8.07
CA ARG A 55 -12.20 13.38 8.62
C ARG A 55 -12.33 14.45 7.55
N ILE A 56 -11.72 14.25 6.38
CA ILE A 56 -11.75 15.22 5.27
C ILE A 56 -13.06 15.09 4.48
N ASN A 57 -13.46 13.86 4.16
CA ASN A 57 -14.52 13.58 3.20
C ASN A 57 -15.82 13.04 3.85
N GLY A 58 -15.82 12.82 5.17
CA GLY A 58 -16.86 12.03 5.85
C GLY A 58 -16.57 10.53 5.80
N PRO A 59 -17.40 9.69 6.46
CA PRO A 59 -17.18 8.25 6.50
C PRO A 59 -17.08 7.67 5.08
N VAL A 60 -15.99 6.96 4.81
CA VAL A 60 -15.83 6.25 3.53
C VAL A 60 -16.58 4.93 3.67
N GLU A 61 -17.80 4.84 3.12
CA GLU A 61 -18.48 3.56 2.96
C GLU A 61 -17.72 2.74 1.89
N GLY A 62 -17.21 1.56 2.26
CA GLY A 62 -16.80 0.55 1.28
C GLY A 62 -15.30 0.22 1.15
N ILE A 63 -14.43 0.56 2.11
CA ILE A 63 -13.12 -0.11 2.20
C ILE A 63 -13.20 -1.15 3.32
N ASP A 64 -13.66 -2.35 2.98
CA ASP A 64 -13.47 -3.51 3.83
C ASP A 64 -12.05 -4.05 3.59
N ILE A 65 -11.15 -3.80 4.55
CA ILE A 65 -9.76 -4.26 4.47
C ILE A 65 -9.69 -5.80 4.44
N ASN A 66 -10.77 -6.52 4.81
CA ASN A 66 -10.82 -7.98 4.67
C ASN A 66 -10.88 -8.48 3.21
N ASP A 67 -11.26 -7.64 2.23
CA ASP A 67 -11.24 -8.03 0.81
C ASP A 67 -9.81 -8.03 0.22
N LEU A 68 -8.83 -7.42 0.90
CA LEU A 68 -7.42 -7.36 0.46
C LEU A 68 -6.57 -8.56 0.93
N LEU A 69 -7.15 -9.51 1.68
CA LEU A 69 -6.44 -10.67 2.25
C LEU A 69 -6.96 -12.03 1.76
N GLN A 70 -7.80 -12.07 0.71
CA GLN A 70 -8.39 -13.33 0.20
C GLN A 70 -7.87 -13.81 -1.17
N HIS A 71 -6.83 -13.20 -1.74
CA HIS A 71 -6.19 -13.69 -2.97
C HIS A 71 -4.67 -13.76 -2.85
#